data_AF-A0A8S9FGT2-F1
#
_entry.id   AF-A0A8S9FGT2-F1
#
_cell.length_a   1.000
_cell.length_b   1.000
_cell.length_c   1.000
_cell.angle_alpha   90.00
_cell.angle_beta   90.00
_cell.angle_gamma   90.00
#
_symmetry.space_group_name_H-M   'P 1'
#
loop_
_entity.id
_entity.type
_entity.pdbx_description
1 polymer ?
#
loop_
_entity_poly.entity_id
_entity_poly.type
_entity_poly.pdbx_seq_one_letter_code
_entity_poly.pdbx_strand_id
1 'polypeptide(L)' 'MLTFEGQKIQGSQNIVAKLTSLPFQQCKHNITTVDCQPSGPANGMLVFVSGNLQLAGEQHALKFSQVVFPEIYAIRALEA' A
#
# COMPACT_ATOMS: atom_id res chain seq x y z
N MET A 1 -1.87 10.39 -4.96
CA MET A 1 -0.41 10.63 -4.87
C MET A 1 0.21 9.47 -4.12
N LEU A 2 1.39 9.00 -4.50
CA LEU A 2 2.17 8.00 -3.77
C LEU A 2 3.39 8.68 -3.15
N THR A 3 3.72 8.33 -1.91
CA THR A 3 5.06 8.57 -1.34
C THR A 3 5.70 7.22 -1.08
N PHE A 4 6.86 6.96 -1.65
CA PHE A 4 7.56 5.68 -1.54
C PHE A 4 9.04 5.93 -1.22
N GLU A 5 9.51 5.44 -0.07
CA GLU A 5 10.89 5.63 0.41
C GLU A 5 11.37 7.09 0.32
N GLY A 6 10.53 8.03 0.78
CA GLY A 6 10.81 9.47 0.78
C GLY A 6 10.57 10.20 -0.55
N GLN A 7 10.35 9.49 -1.65
CA GLN A 7 10.06 10.09 -2.95
C GLN A 7 8.56 10.33 -3.14
N LYS A 8 8.17 11.54 -3.58
CA LYS A 8 6.78 11.89 -3.90
C LYS A 8 6.52 11.67 -5.40
N ILE A 9 5.48 10.91 -5.73
CA ILE A 9 5.07 10.59 -7.09
C ILE A 9 3.61 10.98 -7.29
N GLN A 10 3.34 11.79 -8.31
CA GLN A 10 2.01 12.31 -8.62
C GLN A 10 1.50 11.78 -9.97
N GLY A 11 0.19 11.51 -10.04
CA GLY A 11 -0.47 10.97 -11.23
C GLY A 11 -0.35 9.45 -11.35
N SER A 12 -1.42 8.80 -11.81
CA SER A 12 -1.50 7.34 -11.93
C SER A 12 -0.40 6.75 -12.82
N GLN A 13 -0.13 7.37 -13.97
CA GLN A 13 0.91 6.91 -14.90
C GLN A 13 2.29 6.85 -14.25
N ASN A 14 2.70 7.93 -13.57
CA ASN A 14 3.99 7.98 -12.89
C ASN A 14 4.06 7.02 -11.70
N ILE A 15 2.94 6.84 -10.98
CA ILE A 15 2.85 5.87 -9.87
C ILE A 15 3.07 4.45 -10.39
N VAL A 16 2.38 4.07 -11.47
CA VAL A 16 2.56 2.76 -12.13
C VAL A 16 4.00 2.61 -12.58
N ALA A 17 4.54 3.61 -13.30
CA ALA A 17 5.93 3.59 -13.76
C ALA A 17 6.93 3.36 -12.61
N LYS A 18 6.76 4.07 -11.47
CA LYS A 18 7.59 3.88 -10.28
C LYS A 18 7.47 2.45 -9.74
N LEU A 19 6.27 1.93 -9.55
CA LEU A 19 6.05 0.58 -9.02
C LEU A 19 6.61 -0.51 -9.95
N THR A 20 6.45 -0.35 -11.27
CA THR A 20 7.00 -1.30 -12.27
C THR A 20 8.52 -1.18 -12.45
N SER A 21 9.11 -0.05 -12.07
CA SER A 21 10.56 0.16 -12.12
C SER A 21 11.32 -0.51 -10.98
N LEU A 22 10.60 -0.98 -9.94
CA LEU A 22 11.22 -1.66 -8.81
C LEU A 22 11.87 -2.97 -9.28
N PRO A 23 13.04 -3.35 -8.74
CA PRO A 23 13.82 -4.50 -9.20
C PRO A 23 13.24 -5.83 -8.69
N PHE A 24 11.91 -5.98 -8.72
CA PHE A 24 11.18 -7.15 -8.26
C PHE A 24 10.41 -7.74 -9.43
N GLN A 25 10.68 -9.00 -9.79
CA GLN A 25 9.86 -9.71 -10.78
C GLN A 25 8.52 -10.13 -10.19
N GLN A 26 8.55 -10.61 -8.94
CA GLN A 26 7.38 -11.01 -8.18
C GLN A 26 7.60 -10.65 -6.72
N CYS A 27 6.55 -10.12 -6.09
CA CYS A 27 6.51 -9.88 -4.66
C CYS A 27 5.16 -10.37 -4.10
N LYS A 28 5.20 -11.07 -2.97
CA LYS A 28 4.00 -11.53 -2.24
C LYS A 28 3.87 -10.71 -0.96
N HIS A 29 2.73 -10.06 -0.81
CA HIS A 29 2.39 -9.33 0.41
C HIS A 29 1.78 -10.30 1.42
N ASN A 30 2.41 -10.44 2.58
CA ASN A 30 1.86 -11.12 3.74
C ASN A 30 1.46 -10.05 4.76
N ILE A 31 0.17 -9.83 4.90
CA ILE A 31 -0.38 -8.80 5.79
C ILE A 31 -0.32 -9.29 7.24
N THR A 32 0.20 -8.45 8.14
CA THR A 32 0.25 -8.73 9.57
C THR A 32 -0.86 -7.99 10.30
N THR A 33 -1.00 -6.69 10.09
CA THR A 33 -2.07 -5.88 10.68
C THR A 33 -2.71 -4.95 9.64
N VAL A 34 -4.00 -4.69 9.85
CA VAL A 34 -4.76 -3.66 9.14
C VAL A 34 -5.54 -2.89 10.20
N ASP A 35 -5.29 -1.59 10.28
CA ASP A 35 -5.94 -0.69 11.22
C ASP A 35 -6.66 0.40 10.43
N CYS A 36 -7.97 0.52 10.64
CA CYS A 36 -8.84 1.45 9.91
C CYS A 36 -9.41 2.50 10.86
N GLN A 37 -9.30 3.78 10.50
CA GLN A 37 -9.87 4.89 11.26
C GLN A 37 -10.61 5.87 10.34
N PRO A 38 -11.76 6.42 10.76
CA PRO A 38 -12.36 7.56 10.07
C PRO A 38 -11.36 8.71 10.02
N SER A 39 -11.22 9.37 8.87
CA SER A 39 -10.30 10.49 8.71
C SER A 39 -10.89 11.64 7.91
N GLY A 40 -10.71 12.86 8.43
CA GLY A 40 -11.10 14.10 7.76
C GLY A 40 -12.61 14.29 7.58
N PRO A 41 -13.01 15.40 6.93
CA PRO A 41 -14.38 15.64 6.49
C PRO A 41 -14.73 14.76 5.26
N ALA A 42 -16.02 14.53 5.03
CA ALA A 42 -16.56 13.80 3.86
C ALA A 42 -16.33 12.28 3.80
N ASN A 43 -16.47 11.57 4.92
CA ASN A 43 -16.38 10.10 4.98
C ASN A 43 -15.04 9.54 4.46
N GLY A 44 -13.95 10.27 4.66
CA GLY A 44 -12.61 9.75 4.41
C GLY A 44 -12.26 8.66 5.43
N MET A 45 -11.38 7.76 5.02
CA MET A 45 -10.82 6.73 5.88
C MET A 45 -9.30 6.79 5.80
N LEU A 46 -8.63 6.53 6.92
CA LEU A 46 -7.20 6.24 6.97
C LEU A 46 -7.07 4.76 7.25
N VAL A 47 -6.32 4.07 6.40
CA VAL A 47 -6.00 2.66 6.59
C VAL A 47 -4.49 2.53 6.69
N PHE A 48 -4.03 2.00 7.82
CA PHE A 48 -2.65 1.63 8.06
C PHE A 48 -2.51 0.11 7.88
N VAL A 49 -1.59 -0.30 7.03
CA VAL A 49 -1.30 -1.71 6.74
C VAL A 49 0.15 -1.98 7.08
N SER A 50 0.40 -2.99 7.92
CA SER A 50 1.75 -3.48 8.18
C SER A 50 1.89 -4.92 7.74
N GLY A 51 3.09 -5.31 7.31
CA GLY A 51 3.30 -6.67 6.84
C GLY A 51 4.72 -6.96 6.40
N ASN A 52 4.84 -8.07 5.69
CA ASN A 52 6.08 -8.53 5.09
C ASN A 52 5.90 -8.71 3.57
N LEU A 53 6.87 -8.28 2.81
CA LEU A 53 7.00 -8.46 1.38
C LEU A 53 8.00 -9.58 1.13
N GLN A 54 7.51 -10.71 0.63
CA GLN A 54 8.33 -11.84 0.25
C GLN A 54 8.70 -11.73 -1.23
N LEU A 55 9.99 -11.63 -1.53
CA LEU A 55 10.50 -11.60 -2.90
C LEU A 55 10.85 -13.03 -3.36
N ALA A 56 10.69 -13.29 -4.66
CA ALA A 56 11.05 -14.58 -5.24
C ALA A 56 12.57 -14.82 -5.12
N GLY A 57 12.96 -15.97 -4.58
CA GLY A 57 14.37 -16.34 -4.43
C GLY A 57 15.08 -15.76 -3.20
N GLU A 58 14.45 -14.85 -2.44
CA GLU A 58 15.00 -14.35 -1.19
C GLU A 58 14.50 -15.13 0.02
N GLN A 59 15.38 -15.48 0.95
CA GLN A 59 14.98 -16.19 2.18
C GLN A 59 14.35 -15.25 3.22
N HIS A 60 14.71 -13.97 3.20
CA HIS A 60 14.27 -12.99 4.19
C HIS A 60 13.17 -12.13 3.61
N ALA A 61 12.07 -11.98 4.35
CA ALA A 61 10.99 -11.09 3.97
C ALA A 61 11.31 -9.65 4.40
N LEU A 62 10.96 -8.69 3.55
CA LEU A 62 11.13 -7.26 3.83
C LEU A 62 9.93 -6.74 4.60
N LYS A 63 10.13 -6.03 5.70
CA LYS A 63 9.00 -5.41 6.41
C LYS A 63 8.52 -4.18 5.65
N PHE A 64 7.21 -3.99 5.59
CA PHE A 64 6.61 -2.79 5.02
C PHE A 64 5.54 -2.21 5.93
N SER A 65 5.36 -0.90 5.80
CA SER A 65 4.27 -0.14 6.41
C SER A 65 3.69 0.77 5.34
N GLN A 66 2.37 0.74 5.14
CA GLN A 66 1.67 1.50 4.13
C GLN A 66 0.48 2.23 4.72
N VAL A 67 0.28 3.49 4.31
CA VAL A 67 -0.91 4.28 4.64
C VAL A 67 -1.66 4.57 3.35
N VAL A 68 -2.97 4.33 3.35
CA VAL A 68 -3.86 4.70 2.24
C VAL A 68 -5.06 5.49 2.74
N PHE A 69 -5.55 6.40 1.91
CA PHE A 69 -6.70 7.26 2.19
C PHE A 69 -7.85 6.99 1.20
N PRO A 70 -8.60 5.89 1.37
CA PRO A 70 -9.74 5.59 0.51
C PRO A 70 -10.99 6.38 0.95
N GLU A 71 -11.95 6.49 0.05
CA GLU A 71 -13.33 6.83 0.43
C GLU A 71 -14.00 5.63 1.13
N ILE A 72 -14.90 5.87 2.09
CA ILE A 72 -15.49 4.82 2.93
C ILE A 72 -16.15 3.67 2.15
N TYR A 73 -16.70 3.94 0.96
CA TYR A 73 -17.35 2.95 0.12
C TYR A 73 -16.35 1.96 -0.51
N ALA A 74 -15.09 2.35 -0.67
CA ALA A 74 -14.06 1.48 -1.22
C ALA A 74 -13.58 0.41 -0.23
N ILE A 75 -13.72 0.63 1.09
CA ILE A 75 -13.32 -0.36 2.10
C ILE A 75 -14.31 -1.52 2.18
N ARG A 76 -15.62 -1.25 2.08
CA ARG A 76 -16.65 -2.32 2.13
C ARG A 76 -16.51 -3.36 1.03
N ALA A 77 -15.85 -3.01 -0.09
CA ALA A 77 -15.57 -3.93 -1.19
C ALA A 77 -14.40 -4.88 -0.93
N LEU A 78 -13.59 -4.66 0.12
CA LEU A 78 -12.45 -5.52 0.48
C LEU A 78 -12.82 -6.60 1.51
N GLU A 79 -14.01 -6.52 2.11
CA GLU A 79 -14.50 -7.47 3.13
C GLU A 79 -15.52 -8.50 2.56
N ALA A 80 -15.84 -8.45 1.27
CA ALA A 80 -16.78 -9.35 0.58
C ALA A 80 -16.06 -10.25 -0.44
#